data_AF-A0A8J8A687-F1
#
_entry.id   AF-A0A8J8A687-F1
#
_cell.length_a   1.000
_cell.length_b   1.000
_cell.length_c   1.000
_cell.angle_alpha   90.00
_cell.angle_beta   90.00
_cell.angle_gamma   90.00
#
_symmetry.space_group_name_H-M   'P 1'
#
loop_
_entity.id
_entity.type
_entity.pdbx_description
1 polymer ?
#
loop_
_entity_poly.entity_id
_entity_poly.type
_entity_poly.pdbx_seq_one_letter_code
_entity_poly.pdbx_strand_id
1 'polypeptide(L)'
;MDSLRTKLGIVLDFKELKKSNVKFIGIVTKPTPGGRYYTVYYIVEGPGIDPQREVRELQKISEGVKRTDIEILSGRSKLSPLSLQVSYDWNPIGSVHWKRSALDSAPRAYLEFKADYSYVTTTSGQYWYLVHTVTQGRAMASTVAVKSLETIIDANHPQNPWQQIEDWCPKNNGGPKTGYSYTFQINNVKKGSVSATVSYETSDGYYMKWKDRTSGYESRLDVIHEYYKQHYLRPDIAWGSQLTVEPSAIFSADPSKGMGRTYYLSLDHVVKGTFWVRGGSGAIYTMNTPPIKFHVTVYPWKIVEYNQ
;
A
#
# COMPACT_ATOMS: atom_id res chain seq x y z
N MET A 1 -21.55 -20.55 5.67
CA MET A 1 -21.17 -19.77 4.48
C MET A 1 -19.67 -19.43 4.39
N ASP A 2 -18.79 -19.83 5.32
CA ASP A 2 -17.43 -19.23 5.41
C ASP A 2 -16.21 -20.14 5.19
N SER A 3 -16.35 -21.42 4.81
CA SER A 3 -15.18 -22.29 4.60
C SER A 3 -14.39 -22.00 3.31
N LEU A 4 -15.01 -21.38 2.32
CA LEU A 4 -14.37 -20.99 1.06
C LEU A 4 -13.61 -19.67 1.18
N ARG A 5 -14.10 -18.73 2.01
CA ARG A 5 -13.45 -17.43 2.21
C ARG A 5 -12.07 -17.57 2.84
N THR A 6 -11.93 -18.47 3.81
CA THR A 6 -10.66 -18.74 4.48
C THR A 6 -9.67 -19.53 3.62
N LYS A 7 -10.07 -20.01 2.43
CA LYS A 7 -9.17 -20.62 1.45
C LYS A 7 -8.48 -19.60 0.55
N LEU A 8 -9.03 -18.39 0.42
CA LEU A 8 -8.37 -17.32 -0.31
C LEU A 8 -7.33 -16.65 0.59
N GLY A 9 -6.17 -16.33 0.03
CA GLY A 9 -5.10 -15.63 0.74
C GLY A 9 -5.51 -14.22 1.14
N ILE A 10 -6.28 -13.54 0.29
CA ILE A 10 -6.91 -12.27 0.63
C ILE A 10 -8.40 -12.30 0.29
N VAL A 11 -9.20 -11.63 1.12
CA VAL A 11 -10.65 -11.46 0.94
C VAL A 11 -10.96 -9.97 1.06
N LEU A 12 -11.52 -9.39 0.00
CA LEU A 12 -12.00 -8.01 0.02
C LEU A 12 -13.45 -7.92 0.48
N ASP A 13 -13.77 -6.96 1.35
CA ASP A 13 -15.16 -6.56 1.61
C ASP A 13 -15.63 -5.58 0.52
N PHE A 14 -16.62 -6.02 -0.26
CA PHE A 14 -17.20 -5.22 -1.32
C PHE A 14 -18.17 -4.12 -0.83
N LYS A 15 -18.45 -3.98 0.47
CA LYS A 15 -19.36 -2.94 1.00
C LYS A 15 -18.91 -1.52 0.64
N GLU A 16 -17.63 -1.19 0.81
CA GLU A 16 -17.12 0.14 0.43
C GLU A 16 -16.96 0.27 -1.10
N LEU A 17 -16.59 -0.82 -1.79
CA LEU A 17 -16.53 -0.89 -3.25
C LEU A 17 -17.89 -0.61 -3.93
N LYS A 18 -19.01 -0.97 -3.30
CA LYS A 18 -20.35 -0.65 -3.84
C LYS A 18 -20.65 0.84 -3.90
N LYS A 19 -19.92 1.65 -3.12
CA LYS A 19 -20.07 3.12 -3.08
C LYS A 19 -19.16 3.79 -4.10
N SER A 20 -18.25 3.05 -4.72
CA SER A 20 -17.29 3.58 -5.67
C SER A 20 -17.69 3.23 -7.12
N ASN A 21 -17.16 3.98 -8.09
CA ASN A 21 -17.54 3.86 -9.50
C ASN A 21 -16.75 2.76 -10.22
N VAL A 22 -16.78 1.55 -9.67
CA VAL A 22 -16.08 0.38 -10.22
C VAL A 22 -16.71 -0.02 -11.56
N LYS A 23 -15.89 -0.19 -12.59
CA LYS A 23 -16.34 -0.67 -13.92
C LYS A 23 -15.76 -2.02 -14.31
N PHE A 24 -14.66 -2.44 -13.69
CA PHE A 24 -14.03 -3.72 -13.96
C PHE A 24 -13.47 -4.31 -12.67
N ILE A 25 -13.74 -5.60 -12.45
CA ILE A 25 -13.13 -6.39 -11.39
C ILE A 25 -12.62 -7.69 -12.01
N GLY A 26 -11.32 -7.92 -11.91
CA GLY A 26 -10.67 -9.18 -12.22
C GLY A 26 -10.18 -9.84 -10.94
N ILE A 27 -10.26 -11.17 -10.89
CA ILE A 27 -9.72 -11.97 -9.79
C ILE A 27 -8.84 -13.04 -10.40
N VAL A 28 -7.60 -13.12 -9.95
CA VAL A 28 -6.66 -14.19 -10.32
C VAL A 28 -6.35 -15.00 -9.08
N THR A 29 -6.42 -16.32 -9.18
CA THR A 29 -6.03 -17.22 -8.10
C THR A 29 -4.99 -18.23 -8.57
N LYS A 30 -4.09 -18.61 -7.66
CA LYS A 30 -3.10 -19.68 -7.85
C LYS A 30 -3.11 -20.59 -6.63
N PRO A 31 -3.28 -21.91 -6.77
CA PRO A 31 -3.18 -22.85 -5.65
C PRO A 31 -1.83 -22.73 -4.93
N THR A 32 -1.84 -22.90 -3.62
CA THR A 32 -0.63 -22.94 -2.77
C THR A 32 -0.44 -24.33 -2.17
N PRO A 33 0.78 -24.68 -1.71
CA PRO A 33 1.05 -25.97 -1.07
C PRO A 33 0.20 -26.24 0.18
N GLY A 34 -0.29 -25.20 0.87
CA GLY A 34 -1.13 -25.32 2.07
C GLY A 34 -2.63 -25.56 1.79
N GLY A 35 -3.01 -25.90 0.54
CA GLY A 35 -4.41 -26.14 0.18
C GLY A 35 -5.27 -24.86 0.15
N ARG A 36 -4.62 -23.71 0.04
CA ARG A 36 -5.21 -22.37 -0.07
C ARG A 36 -4.87 -21.75 -1.43
N TYR A 37 -5.26 -20.50 -1.66
CA TYR A 37 -5.04 -19.80 -2.92
C TYR A 37 -4.31 -18.48 -2.68
N TYR A 38 -3.24 -18.24 -3.41
CA TYR A 38 -2.74 -16.89 -3.63
C TYR A 38 -3.76 -16.14 -4.46
N THR A 39 -4.16 -14.94 -4.03
CA THR A 39 -5.28 -14.21 -4.63
C THR A 39 -4.84 -12.80 -5.04
N VAL A 40 -5.14 -12.40 -6.26
CA VAL A 40 -4.98 -11.03 -6.74
C VAL A 40 -6.32 -10.46 -7.14
N TYR A 41 -6.67 -9.31 -6.58
CA TYR A 41 -7.79 -8.50 -7.05
C TYR A 41 -7.28 -7.39 -7.94
N TYR A 42 -7.89 -7.23 -9.11
CA TYR A 42 -7.65 -6.13 -10.04
C TYR A 42 -8.94 -5.33 -10.18
N ILE A 43 -8.94 -4.10 -9.69
CA ILE A 43 -10.11 -3.23 -9.62
C ILE A 43 -9.84 -1.98 -10.44
N VAL A 44 -10.77 -1.60 -11.31
CA VAL A 44 -10.64 -0.40 -12.15
C VAL A 44 -11.86 0.49 -12.00
N GLU A 45 -11.63 1.78 -11.72
CA GLU A 45 -12.69 2.77 -11.52
C GLU A 45 -12.66 3.92 -12.52
N GLY A 46 -13.80 4.59 -12.60
CA GLY A 46 -13.94 5.87 -13.30
C GLY A 46 -14.35 5.75 -14.77
N PRO A 47 -14.48 6.89 -15.46
CA PRO A 47 -15.03 6.95 -16.81
C PRO A 47 -14.01 6.57 -17.89
N GLY A 48 -14.52 6.11 -19.04
CA GLY A 48 -13.72 5.83 -20.24
C GLY A 48 -12.82 4.60 -20.10
N ILE A 49 -13.33 3.56 -19.44
CA ILE A 49 -12.67 2.25 -19.36
C ILE A 49 -12.96 1.47 -20.63
N ASP A 50 -11.90 0.90 -21.22
CA ASP A 50 -11.98 -0.05 -22.32
C ASP A 50 -11.90 -1.48 -21.76
N PRO A 51 -13.00 -2.24 -21.72
CA PRO A 51 -13.00 -3.60 -21.17
C PRO A 51 -11.98 -4.53 -21.82
N GLN A 52 -11.71 -4.40 -23.13
CA GLN A 52 -10.75 -5.27 -23.81
C GLN A 52 -9.31 -4.95 -23.39
N ARG A 53 -9.01 -3.68 -23.11
CA ARG A 53 -7.74 -3.30 -22.49
C ARG A 53 -7.61 -3.87 -21.09
N GLU A 54 -8.65 -3.78 -20.27
CA GLU A 54 -8.60 -4.28 -18.89
C GLU A 54 -8.49 -5.81 -18.81
N VAL A 55 -9.12 -6.55 -19.74
CA VAL A 55 -8.90 -7.99 -19.90
C VAL A 55 -7.44 -8.31 -20.25
N ARG A 56 -6.82 -7.56 -21.16
CA ARG A 56 -5.40 -7.75 -21.51
C ARG A 56 -4.48 -7.46 -20.32
N GLU A 57 -4.77 -6.43 -19.52
CA GLU A 57 -4.02 -6.17 -18.29
C GLU A 57 -4.22 -7.28 -17.25
N LEU A 58 -5.44 -7.80 -17.09
CA LEU A 58 -5.70 -8.95 -16.21
C LEU A 58 -4.96 -10.21 -16.67
N GLN A 59 -4.84 -10.44 -17.99
CA GLN A 59 -4.06 -11.55 -18.55
C GLN A 59 -2.57 -11.41 -18.20
N LYS A 60 -1.99 -10.21 -18.30
CA LYS A 60 -0.61 -9.94 -17.87
C LYS A 60 -0.42 -10.20 -16.38
N ILE A 61 -1.37 -9.77 -15.54
CA ILE A 61 -1.37 -10.07 -14.11
C ILE A 61 -1.41 -11.59 -13.91
N SER A 62 -2.28 -12.30 -14.61
CA SER A 62 -2.38 -13.78 -14.54
C SER A 62 -1.08 -14.48 -14.91
N GLU A 63 -0.40 -14.04 -15.98
CA GLU A 63 0.91 -14.56 -16.36
C GLU A 63 1.99 -14.29 -15.31
N GLY A 64 1.96 -13.10 -14.70
CA GLY A 64 2.83 -12.77 -13.57
C GLY A 64 2.60 -13.70 -12.37
N VAL A 65 1.33 -13.90 -12.00
CA VAL A 65 0.95 -14.81 -10.90
C VAL A 65 1.36 -16.26 -11.18
N LYS A 66 1.24 -16.72 -12.43
CA LYS A 66 1.72 -18.06 -12.83
C LYS A 66 3.20 -18.23 -12.52
N ARG A 67 4.02 -17.20 -12.77
CA ARG A 67 5.48 -17.18 -12.54
C ARG A 67 5.89 -16.88 -11.10
N THR A 68 4.97 -16.48 -10.22
CA THR A 68 5.30 -16.25 -8.80
C THR A 68 5.71 -17.56 -8.15
N ASP A 69 6.93 -17.62 -7.62
CA ASP A 69 7.41 -18.80 -6.89
C ASP A 69 6.69 -18.89 -5.54
N ILE A 70 5.75 -19.83 -5.46
CA ILE A 70 5.01 -20.19 -4.23
C ILE A 70 5.55 -21.54 -3.68
N GLU A 71 6.46 -22.17 -4.41
CA GLU A 71 7.15 -23.39 -4.02
C GLU A 71 8.54 -23.02 -3.50
N ILE A 72 8.79 -23.21 -2.20
CA ILE A 72 10.00 -23.71 -1.54
C ILE A 72 9.94 -23.28 -0.06
N LEU A 73 9.53 -24.22 0.80
CA LEU A 73 9.60 -24.12 2.27
C LEU A 73 10.62 -25.10 2.86
N SER A 74 11.54 -25.63 2.06
CA SER A 74 12.49 -26.65 2.50
C SER A 74 13.90 -26.31 2.06
N GLY A 75 14.63 -25.56 2.89
CA GLY A 75 16.07 -25.50 2.78
C GLY A 75 16.70 -24.18 3.17
N ARG A 76 17.06 -24.06 4.45
CA ARG A 76 18.19 -23.27 4.99
C ARG A 76 18.69 -22.11 4.11
N SER A 77 18.47 -20.88 4.55
CA SER A 77 19.40 -19.79 4.24
C SER A 77 19.62 -18.92 5.47
N LYS A 78 20.86 -18.90 5.95
CA LYS A 78 21.38 -18.03 7.01
C LYS A 78 21.58 -16.60 6.46
N LEU A 79 21.34 -15.55 7.26
CA LEU A 79 22.39 -14.65 7.79
C LEU A 79 21.83 -13.46 8.59
N SER A 80 22.71 -12.94 9.45
CA SER A 80 22.57 -12.01 10.59
C SER A 80 22.23 -10.53 10.23
N PRO A 81 21.98 -9.66 11.24
CA PRO A 81 20.91 -8.65 11.25
C PRO A 81 21.32 -7.26 10.71
N LEU A 82 20.32 -6.37 10.57
CA LEU A 82 20.41 -4.90 10.35
C LEU A 82 20.30 -4.37 8.91
N SER A 83 19.40 -4.88 8.08
CA SER A 83 18.85 -4.05 6.99
C SER A 83 17.43 -4.47 6.63
N LEU A 84 16.56 -3.47 6.43
CA LEU A 84 15.21 -3.62 5.89
C LEU A 84 15.26 -3.93 4.39
N GLN A 85 15.84 -5.08 4.06
CA GLN A 85 15.53 -5.81 2.85
C GLN A 85 14.45 -6.83 3.22
N VAL A 86 13.48 -7.01 2.32
CA VAL A 86 12.59 -8.17 2.32
C VAL A 86 13.46 -9.41 2.58
N SER A 87 13.34 -10.02 3.76
CA SER A 87 14.08 -11.25 4.04
C SER A 87 13.53 -12.36 3.15
N TYR A 88 14.37 -13.35 2.85
CA TYR A 88 14.05 -14.54 2.05
C TYR A 88 12.92 -15.44 2.64
N ASP A 89 12.25 -15.01 3.73
CA ASP A 89 11.33 -15.84 4.52
C ASP A 89 9.86 -15.37 4.48
N TRP A 90 9.56 -14.28 3.78
CA TRP A 90 8.19 -13.79 3.64
C TRP A 90 7.43 -14.56 2.58
N ASN A 91 6.37 -15.25 3.00
CA ASN A 91 5.52 -16.03 2.13
C ASN A 91 4.48 -15.13 1.48
N PRO A 92 4.44 -15.00 0.14
CA PRO A 92 3.47 -14.16 -0.54
C PRO A 92 2.05 -14.71 -0.38
N ILE A 93 1.09 -13.84 -0.07
CA ILE A 93 -0.32 -14.21 0.16
C ILE A 93 -1.20 -13.78 -1.00
N GLY A 94 -1.02 -12.55 -1.47
CA GLY A 94 -1.90 -11.97 -2.46
C GLY A 94 -1.63 -10.49 -2.65
N SER A 95 -2.40 -9.87 -3.53
CA SER A 95 -2.31 -8.42 -3.76
C SER A 95 -3.64 -7.80 -4.20
N VAL A 96 -3.79 -6.51 -3.92
CA VAL A 96 -4.88 -5.67 -4.40
C VAL A 96 -4.29 -4.64 -5.34
N HIS A 97 -4.70 -4.67 -6.60
CA HIS A 97 -4.31 -3.72 -7.63
C HIS A 97 -5.51 -2.83 -7.92
N TRP A 98 -5.45 -1.58 -7.47
CA TRP A 98 -6.50 -0.60 -7.67
C TRP A 98 -6.08 0.43 -8.70
N LYS A 99 -6.60 0.25 -9.90
CA LYS A 99 -6.32 1.14 -11.02
C LYS A 99 -7.34 2.26 -11.03
N ARG A 100 -6.82 3.48 -10.85
CA ARG A 100 -7.45 4.75 -11.22
C ARG A 100 -8.68 5.12 -10.38
N SER A 101 -8.48 5.99 -9.40
CA SER A 101 -9.47 6.99 -8.99
C SER A 101 -9.16 8.31 -9.70
N ALA A 102 -10.16 9.03 -10.21
CA ALA A 102 -9.95 10.18 -11.09
C ALA A 102 -10.64 11.45 -10.58
N LEU A 103 -10.08 12.62 -10.92
CA LEU A 103 -10.81 13.88 -10.79
C LEU A 103 -12.01 13.87 -11.75
N ASP A 104 -13.19 14.19 -11.23
CA ASP A 104 -14.46 14.20 -12.00
C ASP A 104 -14.54 15.34 -13.02
N SER A 105 -13.58 16.27 -13.02
CA SER A 105 -13.50 17.42 -13.93
C SER A 105 -12.17 17.49 -14.67
N ALA A 106 -12.17 18.16 -15.83
CA ALA A 106 -10.94 18.49 -16.54
C ALA A 106 -10.21 19.64 -15.81
N PRO A 107 -8.88 19.64 -15.78
CA PRO A 107 -7.95 18.64 -16.34
C PRO A 107 -7.83 17.36 -15.47
N ARG A 108 -7.71 16.19 -16.12
CA ARG A 108 -7.73 14.89 -15.44
C ARG A 108 -6.45 14.65 -14.64
N ALA A 109 -6.60 14.03 -13.48
CA ALA A 109 -5.53 13.44 -12.68
C ALA A 109 -5.98 12.08 -12.17
N TYR A 110 -5.03 11.16 -11.99
CA TYR A 110 -5.32 9.82 -11.49
C TYR A 110 -4.55 9.52 -10.21
N LEU A 111 -5.24 8.84 -9.30
CA LEU A 111 -4.68 8.14 -8.15
C LEU A 111 -4.71 6.65 -8.45
N GLU A 112 -3.57 5.99 -8.34
CA GLU A 112 -3.44 4.53 -8.49
C GLU A 112 -2.84 3.95 -7.21
N PHE A 113 -3.23 2.74 -6.87
CA PHE A 113 -2.81 2.09 -5.63
C PHE A 113 -2.59 0.58 -5.84
N LYS A 114 -1.57 0.04 -5.19
CA LYS A 114 -1.31 -1.39 -5.08
C LYS A 114 -0.96 -1.72 -3.64
N ALA A 115 -1.45 -2.85 -3.14
CA ALA A 115 -0.98 -3.46 -1.89
C ALA A 115 -0.60 -4.91 -2.13
N ASP A 116 0.60 -5.30 -1.75
CA ASP A 116 1.09 -6.67 -1.72
C ASP A 116 1.15 -7.14 -0.26
N TYR A 117 0.66 -8.34 -0.01
CA TYR A 117 0.58 -8.93 1.32
C TYR A 117 1.44 -10.19 1.38
N SER A 118 2.28 -10.26 2.41
CA SER A 118 3.12 -11.43 2.70
C SER A 118 3.12 -11.71 4.20
N TYR A 119 3.51 -12.92 4.61
CA TYR A 119 3.63 -13.26 6.03
C TYR A 119 4.84 -14.13 6.38
N VAL A 120 5.20 -14.11 7.67
CA VAL A 120 6.12 -15.05 8.30
C VAL A 120 5.56 -15.48 9.64
N THR A 121 5.91 -16.69 10.09
CA THR A 121 5.56 -17.21 11.42
C THR A 121 6.75 -17.06 12.36
N THR A 122 6.52 -16.53 13.55
CA THR A 122 7.55 -16.44 14.59
C THR A 122 7.67 -17.77 15.34
N THR A 123 8.77 -17.94 16.08
CA THR A 123 8.94 -19.09 16.99
C THR A 123 7.89 -19.15 18.10
N SER A 124 7.32 -17.99 18.49
CA SER A 124 6.24 -17.87 19.48
C SER A 124 4.84 -18.18 18.93
N GLY A 125 4.70 -18.50 17.64
CA GLY A 125 3.42 -18.80 17.00
C GLY A 125 2.61 -17.57 16.58
N GLN A 126 3.20 -16.38 16.68
CA GLN A 126 2.63 -15.16 16.11
C GLN A 126 2.83 -15.14 14.60
N TYR A 127 1.92 -14.46 13.91
CA TYR A 127 2.02 -14.22 12.47
C TYR A 127 2.39 -12.76 12.28
N TRP A 128 3.47 -12.52 11.56
CA TRP A 128 3.82 -11.19 11.11
C TRP A 128 3.44 -11.05 9.65
N TYR A 129 2.88 -9.90 9.28
CA TYR A 129 2.39 -9.58 7.96
C TYR A 129 3.08 -8.33 7.44
N LEU A 130 3.71 -8.46 6.28
CA LEU A 130 4.26 -7.34 5.55
C LEU A 130 3.19 -6.84 4.59
N VAL A 131 2.85 -5.57 4.73
CA VAL A 131 1.98 -4.84 3.82
C VAL A 131 2.84 -3.84 3.07
N HIS A 132 3.17 -4.18 1.83
CA HIS A 132 3.92 -3.30 0.93
C HIS A 132 2.93 -2.59 0.02
N THR A 133 2.89 -1.27 0.06
CA THR A 133 1.97 -0.48 -0.77
C THR A 133 2.71 0.36 -1.78
N VAL A 134 2.10 0.59 -2.93
CA VAL A 134 2.56 1.51 -3.97
C VAL A 134 1.42 2.46 -4.27
N THR A 135 1.62 3.75 -4.05
CA THR A 135 0.65 4.80 -4.36
C THR A 135 1.22 5.71 -5.42
N GLN A 136 0.47 5.95 -6.49
CA GLN A 136 0.88 6.81 -7.59
C GLN A 136 -0.13 7.92 -7.84
N GLY A 137 0.36 9.16 -7.89
CA GLY A 137 -0.36 10.32 -8.40
C GLY A 137 0.13 10.66 -9.81
N ARG A 138 -0.79 10.71 -10.77
CA ARG A 138 -0.48 10.97 -12.17
C ARG A 138 -1.23 12.20 -12.70
N ALA A 139 -0.49 13.25 -13.00
CA ALA A 139 -1.01 14.40 -13.75
C ALA A 139 -1.16 14.02 -15.23
N MET A 140 -2.32 14.30 -15.83
CA MET A 140 -2.55 14.06 -17.27
C MET A 140 -2.42 15.31 -18.14
N ALA A 141 -2.10 16.46 -17.53
CA ALA A 141 -1.92 17.73 -18.21
C ALA A 141 -0.81 18.53 -17.53
N SER A 142 -0.15 19.42 -18.28
CA SER A 142 0.86 20.35 -17.75
C SER A 142 0.28 21.39 -16.78
N THR A 143 -1.04 21.53 -16.73
CA THR A 143 -1.76 22.39 -15.78
C THR A 143 -2.16 21.68 -14.48
N VAL A 144 -1.71 20.43 -14.27
CA VAL A 144 -1.97 19.64 -13.07
C VAL A 144 -0.65 19.25 -12.42
N ALA A 145 -0.58 19.26 -11.10
CA ALA A 145 0.54 18.71 -10.34
C ALA A 145 0.04 17.87 -9.16
N VAL A 146 0.80 16.85 -8.78
CA VAL A 146 0.55 16.14 -7.52
C VAL A 146 0.94 17.05 -6.37
N LYS A 147 0.00 17.35 -5.47
CA LYS A 147 0.27 18.09 -4.23
C LYS A 147 0.71 17.14 -3.14
N SER A 148 -0.08 16.09 -2.90
CA SER A 148 0.22 15.10 -1.87
C SER A 148 -0.46 13.75 -2.12
N LEU A 149 0.16 12.69 -1.63
CA LEU A 149 -0.38 11.34 -1.54
C LEU A 149 -0.38 10.90 -0.07
N GLU A 150 -1.54 10.53 0.45
CA GLU A 150 -1.72 10.05 1.81
C GLU A 150 -2.11 8.57 1.77
N THR A 151 -1.41 7.75 2.54
CA THR A 151 -1.69 6.31 2.69
C THR A 151 -1.93 6.01 4.15
N ILE A 152 -3.13 5.47 4.44
CA ILE A 152 -3.53 5.01 5.76
C ILE A 152 -3.81 3.50 5.67
N ILE A 153 -3.26 2.76 6.63
CA ILE A 153 -3.50 1.31 6.79
C ILE A 153 -3.78 1.08 8.27
N ASP A 154 -4.97 0.64 8.62
CA ASP A 154 -5.39 0.46 10.01
C ASP A 154 -5.83 -0.98 10.29
N ALA A 155 -5.21 -1.65 11.27
CA ALA A 155 -5.62 -2.97 11.74
C ALA A 155 -6.76 -2.95 12.79
N ASN A 156 -7.29 -1.76 13.09
CA ASN A 156 -8.45 -1.55 13.95
C ASN A 156 -8.32 -2.28 15.31
N HIS A 157 -7.18 -2.09 15.98
CA HIS A 157 -6.76 -2.81 17.20
C HIS A 157 -7.76 -2.76 18.35
N PRO A 158 -8.50 -1.66 18.62
CA PRO A 158 -9.49 -1.70 19.70
C PRO A 158 -10.57 -2.78 19.49
N GLN A 159 -10.86 -3.16 18.25
CA GLN A 159 -11.81 -4.19 17.86
C GLN A 159 -11.13 -5.55 17.64
N ASN A 160 -9.86 -5.55 17.26
CA ASN A 160 -9.00 -6.74 17.16
C ASN A 160 -7.73 -6.55 18.02
N PRO A 161 -7.82 -6.61 19.37
CA PRO A 161 -6.69 -6.30 20.27
C PRO A 161 -5.52 -7.27 20.17
N TRP A 162 -5.65 -8.32 19.37
CA TRP A 162 -4.59 -9.25 19.02
C TRP A 162 -3.85 -8.88 17.73
N GLN A 163 -4.19 -7.76 17.08
CA GLN A 163 -3.56 -7.25 15.86
C GLN A 163 -2.99 -5.86 16.09
N GLN A 164 -1.70 -5.64 15.87
CA GLN A 164 -1.08 -4.33 16.04
C GLN A 164 -0.04 -4.06 14.95
N ILE A 165 0.30 -2.78 14.76
CA ILE A 165 1.47 -2.41 13.97
C ILE A 165 2.72 -2.62 14.83
N GLU A 166 3.69 -3.38 14.33
CA GLU A 166 4.94 -3.69 15.04
C GLU A 166 6.08 -2.78 14.59
N ASP A 167 6.16 -2.58 13.28
CA ASP A 167 7.19 -1.77 12.65
C ASP A 167 6.58 -1.13 11.41
N TRP A 168 7.08 0.04 11.07
CA TRP A 168 6.76 0.67 9.81
C TRP A 168 7.97 1.40 9.30
N CYS A 169 8.11 1.36 7.98
CA CYS A 169 9.25 1.92 7.32
C CYS A 169 8.85 3.15 6.54
N PRO A 170 9.48 4.29 6.84
CA PRO A 170 9.88 5.22 5.79
C PRO A 170 11.23 4.83 5.21
N LYS A 171 11.36 3.62 4.72
CA LYS A 171 12.63 3.23 4.09
C LYS A 171 12.39 3.08 2.61
N ASN A 172 12.18 4.25 2.03
CA ASN A 172 12.16 4.53 0.61
C ASN A 172 13.43 3.95 -0.05
N ASN A 173 13.34 2.72 -0.53
CA ASN A 173 14.00 2.34 -1.79
C ASN A 173 13.21 2.89 -2.99
N GLY A 174 12.00 3.43 -2.76
CA GLY A 174 11.18 4.17 -3.74
C GLY A 174 11.51 5.67 -3.84
N GLY A 175 12.56 6.14 -3.16
CA GLY A 175 13.14 7.43 -3.48
C GLY A 175 13.63 7.44 -4.95
N PRO A 176 13.69 8.61 -5.60
CA PRO A 176 14.24 8.72 -6.94
C PRO A 176 15.61 8.02 -6.98
N LYS A 177 15.79 7.10 -7.94
CA LYS A 177 16.95 6.18 -8.03
C LYS A 177 18.30 6.90 -8.19
N THR A 178 18.29 8.23 -8.30
CA THR A 178 19.42 9.15 -8.47
C THR A 178 19.45 10.21 -7.37
N GLY A 179 19.32 9.80 -6.10
CA GLY A 179 19.40 10.70 -4.94
C GLY A 179 20.84 10.93 -4.45
N TYR A 180 21.22 12.19 -4.18
CA TYR A 180 22.55 12.57 -3.67
C TYR A 180 22.57 13.07 -2.21
N SER A 181 21.41 13.35 -1.60
CA SER A 181 21.33 13.86 -0.23
C SER A 181 20.10 13.33 0.52
N TYR A 182 20.27 13.03 1.81
CA TYR A 182 19.24 12.52 2.72
C TYR A 182 19.26 13.40 3.98
N THR A 183 18.13 14.04 4.28
CA THR A 183 17.96 14.79 5.53
C THR A 183 16.81 14.20 6.30
N PHE A 184 17.10 13.70 7.51
CA PHE A 184 16.13 13.16 8.45
C PHE A 184 15.99 14.12 9.62
N GLN A 185 14.78 14.65 9.82
CA GLN A 185 14.45 15.47 10.97
C GLN A 185 13.33 14.80 11.76
N ILE A 186 13.59 14.52 13.04
CA ILE A 186 12.57 14.12 14.01
C ILE A 186 12.14 15.38 14.75
N ASN A 187 10.85 15.71 14.72
CA ASN A 187 10.30 16.75 15.58
C ASN A 187 9.36 16.13 16.62
N ASN A 188 9.79 16.14 17.89
CA ASN A 188 9.09 15.57 19.04
C ASN A 188 8.46 16.68 19.89
N VAL A 189 7.45 17.36 19.35
CA VAL A 189 6.78 18.48 20.07
C VAL A 189 5.73 17.98 21.09
N LYS A 190 5.29 16.72 21.04
CA LYS A 190 4.27 16.16 21.95
C LYS A 190 4.55 14.70 22.35
N LYS A 191 4.27 14.34 23.61
CA LYS A 191 4.21 12.94 24.09
C LYS A 191 3.21 12.17 23.22
N GLY A 192 3.69 11.13 22.52
CA GLY A 192 2.83 10.20 21.76
C GLY A 192 2.70 10.47 20.25
N SER A 193 3.33 11.51 19.69
CA SER A 193 3.38 11.73 18.24
C SER A 193 4.82 11.99 17.80
N VAL A 194 5.40 11.08 17.02
CA VAL A 194 6.68 11.28 16.35
C VAL A 194 6.35 11.72 14.93
N SER A 195 6.75 12.94 14.54
CA SER A 195 6.72 13.33 13.13
C SER A 195 8.13 13.24 12.57
N ALA A 196 8.33 12.31 11.63
CA ALA A 196 9.56 12.22 10.86
C ALA A 196 9.33 12.91 9.51
N THR A 197 10.24 13.82 9.14
CA THR A 197 10.32 14.36 7.79
C THR A 197 11.56 13.86 7.11
N VAL A 198 11.37 13.17 5.97
CA VAL A 198 12.45 12.84 5.05
C VAL A 198 12.29 13.66 3.79
N SER A 199 13.39 14.28 3.35
CA SER A 199 13.47 14.96 2.05
C SER A 199 14.42 14.22 1.11
N TYR A 200 13.97 13.96 -0.12
CA TYR A 200 14.77 13.37 -1.20
C TYR A 200 14.93 14.41 -2.31
N GLU A 201 16.15 14.63 -2.79
CA GLU A 201 16.43 15.48 -3.95
C GLU A 201 16.83 14.61 -5.15
N THR A 202 16.26 14.91 -6.32
CA THR A 202 16.55 14.18 -7.58
C THR A 202 17.50 14.99 -8.43
N SER A 203 18.32 14.33 -9.25
CA SER A 203 19.10 14.98 -10.33
C SER A 203 18.29 15.94 -11.20
N ASP A 204 16.98 15.70 -11.33
CA ASP A 204 16.09 16.43 -12.23
C ASP A 204 15.42 17.65 -11.56
N GLY A 205 15.92 18.05 -10.40
CA GLY A 205 15.46 19.24 -9.67
C GLY A 205 14.07 19.08 -9.07
N TYR A 206 13.72 17.90 -8.55
CA TYR A 206 12.53 17.69 -7.73
C TYR A 206 12.90 17.29 -6.31
N TYR A 207 12.02 17.61 -5.37
CA TYR A 207 12.15 17.09 -4.02
C TYR A 207 10.81 16.65 -3.42
N MET A 208 10.85 15.64 -2.56
CA MET A 208 9.68 15.08 -1.87
C MET A 208 9.80 15.32 -0.37
N LYS A 209 8.72 15.73 0.31
CA LYS A 209 8.63 15.70 1.77
C LYS A 209 7.76 14.54 2.20
N TRP A 210 8.22 13.76 3.15
CA TRP A 210 7.41 12.76 3.83
C TRP A 210 7.01 13.27 5.21
N LYS A 211 5.79 12.99 5.66
CA LYS A 211 5.27 13.31 7.00
C LYS A 211 4.67 12.04 7.58
N ASP A 212 5.29 11.56 8.64
CA ASP A 212 4.75 10.48 9.45
C ASP A 212 3.74 11.02 10.47
N ARG A 213 2.54 10.43 10.49
CA ARG A 213 1.50 10.68 11.49
C ARG A 213 1.14 9.41 12.26
N THR A 214 1.90 8.33 12.07
CA THR A 214 1.75 7.07 12.80
C THR A 214 2.03 7.33 14.28
N SER A 215 1.07 7.01 15.14
CA SER A 215 1.19 7.13 16.59
C SER A 215 1.59 5.78 17.20
N GLY A 216 2.48 5.79 18.20
CA GLY A 216 3.17 4.59 18.68
C GLY A 216 2.36 3.56 19.48
N TYR A 217 1.02 3.62 19.45
CA TYR A 217 0.12 2.68 20.15
C TYR A 217 -1.15 2.35 19.37
N GLU A 218 -1.31 2.91 18.18
CA GLU A 218 -2.50 2.76 17.37
C GLU A 218 -2.09 1.90 16.19
N SER A 219 -2.89 0.89 15.87
CA SER A 219 -2.70 -0.11 14.83
C SER A 219 -2.64 0.42 13.40
N ARG A 220 -2.13 1.63 13.22
CA ARG A 220 -2.40 2.48 12.09
C ARG A 220 -1.13 3.12 11.57
N LEU A 221 -0.78 2.76 10.35
CA LEU A 221 0.11 3.55 9.52
C LEU A 221 -0.66 4.78 9.00
N ASP A 222 -0.08 5.97 9.12
CA ASP A 222 -0.58 7.20 8.49
C ASP A 222 0.60 8.02 7.96
N VAL A 223 0.77 8.01 6.64
CA VAL A 223 1.90 8.67 5.98
C VAL A 223 1.44 9.58 4.86
N ILE A 224 2.02 10.77 4.80
CA ILE A 224 1.74 11.77 3.77
C ILE A 224 3.03 12.09 3.03
N HIS A 225 2.98 12.04 1.71
CA HIS A 225 4.06 12.45 0.83
C HIS A 225 3.64 13.69 0.06
N GLU A 226 4.47 14.73 0.07
CA GLU A 226 4.30 15.98 -0.67
C GLU A 226 5.41 16.10 -1.70
N TYR A 227 5.13 16.68 -2.86
CA TYR A 227 6.08 16.72 -3.97
C TYR A 227 6.19 18.11 -4.60
N TYR A 228 7.41 18.49 -4.92
CA TYR A 228 7.78 19.84 -5.31
C TYR A 228 8.89 19.83 -6.35
N LYS A 229 8.98 20.92 -7.11
CA LYS A 229 10.11 21.21 -7.99
C LYS A 229 11.06 22.16 -7.28
N GLN A 230 12.36 21.87 -7.34
CA GLN A 230 13.41 22.73 -6.83
C GLN A 230 13.49 23.99 -7.70
N HIS A 231 13.60 25.14 -7.04
CA HIS A 231 13.77 26.43 -7.69
C HIS A 231 14.60 27.33 -6.76
N TYR A 232 15.47 28.17 -7.34
CA TYR A 232 16.57 28.86 -6.67
C TYR A 232 16.17 29.65 -5.41
N LEU A 233 14.98 30.27 -5.41
CA LEU A 233 14.50 31.11 -4.29
C LEU A 233 13.54 30.41 -3.33
N ARG A 234 12.73 29.48 -3.83
CA ARG A 234 11.69 28.76 -3.06
C ARG A 234 11.21 27.55 -3.86
N PRO A 235 10.78 26.47 -3.20
CA PRO A 235 10.08 25.37 -3.87
C PRO A 235 8.97 25.83 -4.81
N ASP A 236 8.93 25.26 -6.02
CA ASP A 236 7.87 25.44 -7.01
C ASP A 236 6.98 24.19 -7.11
N ILE A 237 5.86 24.32 -7.79
CA ILE A 237 4.91 23.24 -8.04
C ILE A 237 5.42 22.36 -9.18
N ALA A 238 5.41 21.04 -8.98
CA ALA A 238 5.85 20.05 -9.95
C ALA A 238 4.79 19.77 -11.05
N TRP A 239 4.53 20.78 -11.89
CA TRP A 239 3.55 20.72 -12.98
C TRP A 239 3.84 19.62 -14.01
N GLY A 240 2.81 18.87 -14.38
CA GLY A 240 2.87 17.79 -15.38
C GLY A 240 3.59 16.52 -14.91
N SER A 241 4.13 16.52 -13.70
CA SER A 241 4.93 15.40 -13.18
C SER A 241 4.08 14.33 -12.51
N GLN A 242 4.71 13.17 -12.31
CA GLN A 242 4.13 12.00 -11.66
C GLN A 242 4.87 11.76 -10.34
N LEU A 243 4.15 11.32 -9.32
CA LEU A 243 4.71 10.98 -8.01
C LEU A 243 4.34 9.54 -7.68
N THR A 244 5.33 8.72 -7.31
CA THR A 244 5.13 7.35 -6.84
C THR A 244 5.79 7.21 -5.47
N VAL A 245 5.11 6.57 -4.53
CA VAL A 245 5.59 6.36 -3.16
C VAL A 245 5.27 4.95 -2.72
N GLU A 246 6.16 4.33 -1.93
CA GLU A 246 6.08 2.91 -1.61
C GLU A 246 6.14 2.64 -0.09
N PRO A 247 5.17 3.14 0.71
CA PRO A 247 5.21 2.93 2.15
C PRO A 247 4.91 1.47 2.50
N SER A 248 5.57 0.98 3.56
CA SER A 248 5.44 -0.39 4.04
C SER A 248 5.28 -0.46 5.54
N ALA A 249 4.47 -1.40 6.01
CA ALA A 249 4.25 -1.66 7.42
C ALA A 249 4.24 -3.16 7.72
N ILE A 250 4.72 -3.51 8.91
CA ILE A 250 4.65 -4.84 9.49
C ILE A 250 3.60 -4.82 10.59
N PHE A 251 2.63 -5.71 10.47
CA PHE A 251 1.63 -5.95 11.48
C PHE A 251 1.82 -7.32 12.09
N SER A 252 1.54 -7.47 13.38
CA SER A 252 1.43 -8.79 14.01
C SER A 252 -0.03 -9.17 14.18
N ALA A 253 -0.29 -10.48 14.16
CA ALA A 253 -1.46 -11.10 14.73
C ALA A 253 -1.02 -12.17 15.72
N ASP A 254 -1.54 -12.11 16.95
CA ASP A 254 -1.23 -13.05 18.03
C ASP A 254 -2.42 -14.01 18.26
N PRO A 255 -2.36 -15.25 17.74
CA PRO A 255 -3.47 -16.20 17.88
C PRO A 255 -3.77 -16.57 19.34
N SER A 256 -2.79 -16.46 20.25
CA SER A 256 -2.98 -16.76 21.67
C SER A 256 -3.91 -15.76 22.36
N LYS A 257 -3.95 -14.52 21.86
CA LYS A 257 -4.81 -13.43 22.36
C LYS A 257 -6.18 -13.39 21.68
N GLY A 258 -6.31 -13.95 20.48
CA GLY A 258 -7.55 -13.98 19.70
C GLY A 258 -8.37 -15.27 19.86
N MET A 259 -8.46 -15.82 21.07
CA MET A 259 -9.21 -17.07 21.36
C MET A 259 -8.71 -18.30 20.57
N GLY A 260 -7.41 -18.37 20.26
CA GLY A 260 -6.73 -19.60 19.84
C GLY A 260 -6.96 -20.06 18.40
N ARG A 261 -7.63 -19.28 17.53
CA ARG A 261 -7.95 -19.67 16.14
C ARG A 261 -7.86 -18.56 15.10
N THR A 262 -7.41 -17.36 15.50
CA THR A 262 -7.35 -16.19 14.62
C THR A 262 -5.94 -16.01 14.09
N TYR A 263 -5.69 -16.56 12.90
CA TYR A 263 -4.42 -16.44 12.18
C TYR A 263 -4.52 -15.44 11.04
N TYR A 264 -5.42 -14.45 11.09
CA TYR A 264 -5.61 -13.52 9.98
C TYR A 264 -5.25 -12.11 10.42
N LEU A 265 -5.01 -11.24 9.44
CA LEU A 265 -4.90 -9.80 9.63
C LEU A 265 -6.08 -9.11 8.95
N SER A 266 -6.71 -8.18 9.64
CA SER A 266 -7.83 -7.39 9.13
C SER A 266 -7.35 -5.96 8.94
N LEU A 267 -7.50 -5.37 7.75
CA LEU A 267 -6.99 -4.02 7.47
C LEU A 267 -8.01 -3.17 6.74
N ASP A 268 -8.16 -1.94 7.20
CA ASP A 268 -8.82 -0.86 6.48
C ASP A 268 -7.76 -0.02 5.75
N HIS A 269 -7.87 0.04 4.43
CA HIS A 269 -7.03 0.87 3.58
C HIS A 269 -7.77 2.15 3.20
N VAL A 270 -7.11 3.30 3.35
CA VAL A 270 -7.59 4.59 2.84
C VAL A 270 -6.44 5.30 2.14
N VAL A 271 -6.63 5.61 0.86
CA VAL A 271 -5.61 6.28 0.03
C VAL A 271 -6.22 7.54 -0.56
N LYS A 272 -5.52 8.66 -0.40
CA LYS A 272 -6.01 9.98 -0.86
C LYS A 272 -4.98 10.63 -1.77
N GLY A 273 -5.48 11.22 -2.84
CA GLY A 273 -4.69 11.99 -3.80
C GLY A 273 -5.17 13.43 -3.85
N THR A 274 -4.25 14.35 -3.57
CA THR A 274 -4.50 15.79 -3.67
C THR A 274 -3.65 16.37 -4.79
N PHE A 275 -4.25 17.24 -5.60
CA PHE A 275 -3.64 17.81 -6.80
C PHE A 275 -3.76 19.34 -6.80
N TRP A 276 -2.75 20.00 -7.34
CA TRP A 276 -2.85 21.40 -7.77
C TRP A 276 -3.35 21.45 -9.20
N VAL A 277 -4.30 22.33 -9.48
CA VAL A 277 -4.89 22.52 -10.81
C VAL A 277 -4.83 24.00 -11.17
N ARG A 278 -4.22 24.33 -12.31
CA ARG A 278 -4.18 25.69 -12.86
C ARG A 278 -5.39 25.91 -13.78
N GLY A 279 -6.27 26.85 -13.41
CA GLY A 279 -7.40 27.27 -14.23
C GLY A 279 -7.00 28.22 -15.36
N GLY A 280 -7.94 28.51 -16.26
CA GLY A 280 -7.70 29.36 -17.44
C GLY A 280 -7.29 30.79 -17.12
N SER A 281 -7.65 31.31 -15.95
CA SER A 281 -7.21 32.64 -15.45
C SER A 281 -5.81 32.65 -14.83
N GLY A 282 -5.14 31.49 -14.75
CA GLY A 282 -3.87 31.32 -14.04
C GLY A 282 -4.02 31.03 -12.54
N ALA A 283 -5.23 31.11 -11.98
CA ALA A 283 -5.51 30.76 -10.59
C ALA A 283 -5.21 29.27 -10.31
N ILE A 284 -4.69 28.97 -9.12
CA ILE A 284 -4.31 27.62 -8.69
C ILE A 284 -5.29 27.12 -7.64
N TYR A 285 -5.90 25.98 -7.89
CA TYR A 285 -6.88 25.33 -7.03
C TYR A 285 -6.32 24.04 -6.45
N THR A 286 -6.73 23.69 -5.22
CA THR A 286 -6.50 22.35 -4.67
C THR A 286 -7.73 21.49 -4.97
N MET A 287 -7.51 20.31 -5.57
CA MET A 287 -8.57 19.34 -5.87
C MET A 287 -8.19 17.96 -5.33
N ASN A 288 -9.18 17.17 -4.94
CA ASN A 288 -8.99 15.82 -4.43
C ASN A 288 -9.65 14.82 -5.37
N THR A 289 -8.99 13.70 -5.64
CA THR A 289 -9.67 12.54 -6.22
C THR A 289 -10.58 11.90 -5.17
N PRO A 290 -11.65 11.18 -5.57
CA PRO A 290 -12.32 10.26 -4.67
C PRO A 290 -11.29 9.35 -3.99
N PRO A 291 -11.36 9.15 -2.66
CA PRO A 291 -10.41 8.31 -1.97
C PRO A 291 -10.62 6.84 -2.34
N ILE A 292 -9.53 6.10 -2.51
CA ILE A 292 -9.59 4.63 -2.62
C ILE A 292 -9.76 4.09 -1.21
N LYS A 293 -10.84 3.33 -0.98
CA LYS A 293 -11.19 2.78 0.33
C LYS A 293 -11.62 1.34 0.19
N PHE A 294 -11.00 0.45 0.97
CA PHE A 294 -11.42 -0.93 1.04
C PHE A 294 -10.97 -1.58 2.34
N HIS A 295 -11.71 -2.61 2.72
CA HIS A 295 -11.35 -3.51 3.80
C HIS A 295 -10.84 -4.82 3.21
N VAL A 296 -9.74 -5.34 3.78
CA VAL A 296 -9.16 -6.63 3.40
C VAL A 296 -8.93 -7.50 4.62
N THR A 297 -9.27 -8.77 4.49
CA THR A 297 -8.83 -9.81 5.44
C THR A 297 -7.78 -10.67 4.75
N VAL A 298 -6.63 -10.81 5.41
CA VAL A 298 -5.44 -11.48 4.90
C VAL A 298 -5.23 -12.77 5.69
N TYR A 299 -5.14 -13.89 4.98
CA TYR A 299 -4.99 -15.22 5.54
C TYR A 299 -3.66 -15.85 5.11
N PRO A 300 -2.84 -16.35 6.05
CA PRO A 300 -1.64 -17.09 5.72
C PRO A 300 -2.04 -18.39 5.04
N TRP A 301 -1.29 -18.82 4.03
CA TRP A 301 -1.66 -20.04 3.31
C TRP A 301 -1.21 -21.33 4.00
N LYS A 302 -0.28 -21.26 4.97
CA LYS A 302 0.12 -22.34 5.88
C LYS A 302 -0.15 -21.92 7.32
N ILE A 303 -0.92 -22.73 8.04
CA ILE A 303 -1.15 -22.58 9.47
C ILE A 303 -0.22 -23.56 10.18
N VAL A 304 0.62 -23.06 11.09
CA VAL A 304 1.40 -23.89 12.00
C VAL A 304 0.48 -24.30 13.14
N GLU A 305 0.05 -25.56 13.15
CA GLU A 305 -0.63 -26.15 14.30
C GLU A 305 0.41 -26.50 15.35
N TYR A 306 0.36 -25.83 16.49
CA TYR A 306 1.14 -26.25 17.67
C TYR A 306 0.35 -27.37 18.34
N ASN A 307 0.93 -28.57 18.39
CA ASN A 307 0.38 -29.66 19.20
C ASN A 307 0.20 -29.15 20.63
N GLN A 308 -1.03 -29.26 21.13
CA GLN A 308 -1.38 -28.98 22.52
C GLN A 308 -0.66 -29.93 23.48
#